data_AF-A0A059X5V5-F1
#
_entry.id   AF-A0A059X5V5-F1
#
_cell.length_a   1.000
_cell.length_b   1.000
_cell.length_c   1.000
_cell.angle_alpha   90.00
_cell.angle_beta   90.00
_cell.angle_gamma   90.00
#
_symmetry.space_group_name_H-M   'P 1'
#
loop_
_entity.id
_entity.type
_entity.pdbx_description
1 polymer ?
#
loop_
_entity_poly.entity_id
_entity_poly.type
_entity_poly.pdbx_seq_one_letter_code
_entity_poly.pdbx_strand_id
1 'polypeptide(L)'
;MFAQAEKKVATALLVDNTGSMRSQFNLVIDVSRGIAEQAQPRGPVRSFAFMPQGSGPGSIAMVLPKVEWTEDQNLLTRTIDNLYIVPGQTKLLDAITSVAVDLNSRVALEPDAFSGKVIFLVTDGEDRSSKTNTKDLIKLLKESGIQVNAVGLVEELERDRFGSSSKRVKAEDLLKKLTQETGGRVGFREVARGCD
;
A
#
# COMPACT_ATOMS: atom_id res chain seq x y z
N MET A 1 11.16 33.29 21.77
CA MET A 1 11.50 31.97 21.23
C MET A 1 10.23 31.39 20.64
N PHE A 2 10.09 31.36 19.31
CA PHE A 2 8.95 30.70 18.68
C PHE A 2 9.27 29.21 18.61
N ALA A 3 8.39 28.37 19.16
CA ALA A 3 8.52 26.92 19.02
C ALA A 3 8.43 26.58 17.53
N GLN A 4 9.47 25.92 16.99
CA GLN A 4 9.40 25.37 15.65
C GLN A 4 8.36 24.25 15.69
N ALA A 5 7.22 24.45 15.02
CA ALA A 5 6.21 23.41 14.90
C ALA A 5 6.86 22.16 14.28
N GLU A 6 6.64 21.01 14.89
CA GLU A 6 7.18 19.74 14.41
C GLU A 6 6.63 19.48 13.00
N LYS A 7 7.52 19.32 12.01
CA LYS A 7 7.13 19.15 10.60
C LYS A 7 6.44 17.80 10.40
N LYS A 8 5.25 17.83 9.80
CA LYS A 8 4.41 16.65 9.57
C LYS A 8 5.04 15.67 8.56
N VAL A 9 4.61 14.42 8.57
CA VAL A 9 4.98 13.42 7.56
C VAL A 9 3.82 13.24 6.59
N ALA A 10 4.07 13.43 5.30
CA ALA A 10 3.08 13.16 4.26
C ALA A 10 2.98 11.64 4.07
N THR A 11 1.83 11.07 4.45
CA THR A 11 1.62 9.62 4.44
C THR A 11 0.55 9.19 3.45
N ALA A 12 0.89 8.25 2.58
CA ALA A 12 -0.06 7.50 1.77
C ALA A 12 -0.21 6.07 2.30
N LEU A 13 -1.45 5.59 2.42
CA LEU A 13 -1.77 4.21 2.76
C LEU A 13 -2.40 3.52 1.55
N LEU A 14 -1.67 2.61 0.90
CA LEU A 14 -2.16 1.79 -0.20
C LEU A 14 -2.61 0.43 0.33
N VAL A 15 -3.92 0.20 0.29
CA VAL A 15 -4.57 -1.04 0.71
C VAL A 15 -4.92 -1.87 -0.51
N ASP A 16 -4.30 -3.03 -0.63
CA ASP A 16 -4.68 -4.01 -1.64
C ASP A 16 -6.01 -4.65 -1.23
N ASN A 17 -7.07 -4.36 -1.99
CA ASN A 17 -8.38 -4.97 -1.85
C ASN A 17 -8.73 -5.79 -3.10
N THR A 18 -7.74 -6.30 -3.84
CA THR A 18 -7.98 -7.10 -5.03
C THR A 18 -8.39 -8.54 -4.72
N GLY A 19 -8.81 -9.29 -5.74
CA GLY A 19 -9.32 -10.65 -5.59
C GLY A 19 -8.36 -11.64 -4.90
N SER A 20 -7.04 -11.45 -5.00
CA SER A 20 -6.08 -12.32 -4.31
C SER A 20 -6.13 -12.16 -2.78
N MET A 21 -6.64 -11.04 -2.28
CA MET A 21 -6.75 -10.77 -0.85
C MET A 21 -7.97 -11.41 -0.20
N ARG A 22 -8.87 -12.02 -0.98
CA ARG A 22 -10.20 -12.44 -0.49
C ARG A 22 -10.16 -13.32 0.76
N SER A 23 -9.27 -14.32 0.83
CA SER A 23 -9.20 -15.25 1.97
C SER A 23 -8.61 -14.61 3.23
N GLN A 24 -7.93 -13.47 3.10
CA GLN A 24 -7.24 -12.76 4.19
C GLN A 24 -7.70 -11.31 4.32
N PHE A 25 -8.87 -10.97 3.77
CA PHE A 25 -9.32 -9.58 3.65
C PHE A 25 -9.55 -8.93 5.02
N ASN A 26 -10.07 -9.66 6.00
CA ASN A 26 -10.21 -9.14 7.36
C ASN A 26 -8.84 -8.71 7.95
N LEU A 27 -7.80 -9.50 7.70
CA LEU A 27 -6.44 -9.15 8.13
C LEU A 27 -5.91 -7.91 7.39
N VAL A 28 -6.22 -7.75 6.10
CA VAL A 28 -5.92 -6.51 5.35
C VAL A 28 -6.54 -5.30 6.05
N ILE A 29 -7.82 -5.38 6.42
CA ILE A 29 -8.56 -4.30 7.09
C ILE A 29 -7.94 -3.99 8.45
N ASP A 30 -7.69 -5.00 9.28
CA ASP A 30 -7.14 -4.82 10.63
C ASP A 30 -5.72 -4.22 10.61
N VAL A 31 -4.86 -4.70 9.72
CA VAL A 31 -3.51 -4.14 9.52
C VAL A 31 -3.60 -2.69 9.05
N SER A 32 -4.48 -2.41 8.08
CA SER A 32 -4.65 -1.06 7.53
C SER A 32 -5.14 -0.08 8.60
N ARG A 33 -6.06 -0.51 9.47
CA ARG A 33 -6.53 0.27 10.61
C ARG A 33 -5.38 0.60 11.57
N GLY A 34 -4.62 -0.41 11.97
CA GLY A 34 -3.48 -0.22 12.88
C GLY A 34 -2.38 0.68 12.30
N ILE A 35 -2.18 0.67 10.98
CA ILE A 35 -1.28 1.60 10.30
C ILE A 35 -1.84 3.02 10.33
N ALA A 36 -3.12 3.20 10.01
CA ALA A 36 -3.76 4.53 10.03
C ALA A 36 -3.68 5.17 11.43
N GLU A 37 -3.99 4.41 12.48
CA GLU A 37 -3.89 4.83 13.88
C GLU A 37 -2.48 5.29 14.28
N GLN A 38 -1.43 4.61 13.77
CA GLN A 38 -0.04 4.97 14.05
C GLN A 38 0.48 6.14 13.20
N ALA A 39 -0.05 6.30 11.99
CA ALA A 39 0.38 7.33 11.05
C ALA A 39 -0.25 8.70 11.34
N GLN A 40 -1.52 8.74 11.74
CA GLN A 40 -2.28 9.97 11.94
C GLN A 40 -1.62 10.98 12.90
N PRO A 41 -1.03 10.58 14.05
CA PRO A 41 -0.37 11.54 14.96
C PRO A 41 0.84 12.26 14.34
N ARG A 42 1.37 11.75 13.23
CA ARG A 42 2.57 12.29 12.56
C ARG A 42 2.21 13.25 11.42
N GLY A 43 0.95 13.36 11.04
CA GLY A 43 0.51 14.19 9.93
C GLY A 43 -0.70 13.64 9.19
N PRO A 44 -1.15 14.33 8.13
CA PRO A 44 -2.30 13.90 7.37
C PRO A 44 -1.98 12.60 6.63
N VAL A 45 -3.00 11.77 6.47
CA VAL A 45 -2.94 10.49 5.75
C VAL A 45 -3.92 10.55 4.59
N ARG A 46 -3.51 10.01 3.44
CA ARG A 46 -4.41 9.72 2.31
C ARG A 46 -4.46 8.21 2.08
N SER A 47 -5.66 7.64 2.07
CA SER A 47 -5.87 6.22 1.77
C SER A 47 -6.18 6.00 0.29
N PHE A 48 -5.60 4.95 -0.27
CA PHE A 48 -5.81 4.47 -1.62
C PHE A 48 -6.16 3.00 -1.57
N ALA A 49 -7.05 2.59 -2.47
CA ALA A 49 -7.29 1.18 -2.73
C ALA A 49 -7.74 1.00 -4.17
N PHE A 50 -7.80 -0.24 -4.61
CA PHE A 50 -8.23 -0.56 -5.96
C PHE A 50 -9.74 -0.36 -6.14
N MET A 51 -10.10 -0.05 -7.37
CA MET A 51 -11.46 0.08 -7.90
C MET A 51 -11.54 -0.65 -9.23
N PRO A 52 -12.68 -1.29 -9.53
CA PRO A 52 -12.86 -1.95 -10.80
C PRO A 52 -12.95 -0.91 -11.92
N GLN A 53 -12.18 -1.11 -12.98
CA GLN A 53 -12.34 -0.40 -14.24
C GLN A 53 -12.77 -1.38 -15.33
N GLY A 54 -13.90 -1.09 -15.97
CA GLY A 54 -14.54 -1.98 -16.93
C GLY A 54 -15.40 -3.06 -16.26
N SER A 55 -15.98 -3.93 -17.09
CA SER A 55 -16.93 -4.97 -16.66
C SER A 55 -16.50 -6.34 -17.19
N GLY A 56 -16.80 -7.41 -16.44
CA GLY A 56 -16.58 -8.79 -16.87
C GLY A 56 -15.12 -9.28 -16.75
N PRO A 57 -14.75 -10.35 -17.50
CA PRO A 57 -13.44 -11.01 -17.38
C PRO A 57 -12.21 -10.14 -17.69
N GLY A 58 -12.40 -9.02 -18.38
CA GLY A 58 -11.35 -8.05 -18.70
C GLY A 58 -11.23 -6.89 -17.72
N SER A 59 -11.97 -6.91 -16.60
CA SER A 59 -11.88 -5.85 -15.59
C SER A 59 -10.47 -5.76 -15.01
N ILE A 60 -9.99 -4.53 -14.86
CA ILE A 60 -8.70 -4.23 -14.24
C ILE A 60 -8.93 -3.52 -12.92
N ALA A 61 -8.07 -3.82 -11.95
CA ALA A 61 -8.04 -3.13 -10.68
C ALA A 61 -7.19 -1.87 -10.83
N MET A 62 -7.79 -0.68 -10.78
CA MET A 62 -7.09 0.60 -10.83
C MET A 62 -7.07 1.24 -9.43
N VAL A 63 -5.93 1.79 -9.01
CA VAL A 63 -5.83 2.49 -7.74
C VAL A 63 -6.49 3.86 -7.81
N LEU A 64 -7.28 4.20 -6.80
CA LEU A 64 -7.85 5.54 -6.63
C LEU A 64 -7.79 5.96 -5.16
N PRO A 65 -7.73 7.28 -4.87
CA PRO A 65 -7.95 7.78 -3.53
C PRO A 65 -9.33 7.36 -2.99
N LYS A 66 -9.38 7.01 -1.71
CA LYS A 66 -10.62 6.66 -1.00
C LYS A 66 -11.07 7.74 -0.03
N VAL A 67 -10.14 8.61 0.34
CA VAL A 67 -10.35 9.77 1.20
C VAL A 67 -9.33 10.82 0.79
N GLU A 68 -9.69 12.08 0.96
CA GLU A 68 -8.75 13.19 0.83
C GLU A 68 -7.74 13.16 1.99
N TRP A 69 -6.67 13.95 1.86
CA TRP A 69 -5.69 14.13 2.93
C TRP A 69 -6.38 14.57 4.23
N THR A 70 -6.30 13.74 5.25
CA THR A 70 -7.05 13.96 6.49
C THR A 70 -6.24 13.58 7.73
N GLU A 71 -6.49 14.32 8.81
CA GLU A 71 -6.04 13.98 10.17
C GLU A 71 -7.20 13.41 11.01
N ASP A 72 -8.40 13.25 10.44
CA ASP A 72 -9.55 12.66 11.11
C ASP A 72 -9.43 11.12 11.12
N GLN A 73 -9.06 10.59 12.29
CA GLN A 73 -8.93 9.15 12.51
C GLN A 73 -10.23 8.39 12.27
N ASN A 74 -11.38 8.96 12.66
CA ASN A 74 -12.67 8.29 12.48
C ASN A 74 -13.03 8.17 10.99
N LEU A 75 -12.73 9.22 10.21
CA LEU A 75 -12.91 9.20 8.77
C LEU A 75 -12.00 8.15 8.12
N LEU A 76 -10.71 8.10 8.49
CA LEU A 76 -9.77 7.10 7.97
C LEU A 76 -10.23 5.67 8.28
N THR A 77 -10.55 5.39 9.55
CA THR A 77 -11.00 4.05 9.98
C THR A 77 -12.29 3.65 9.25
N ARG A 78 -13.29 4.53 9.17
CA ARG A 78 -14.54 4.23 8.43
C ARG A 78 -14.30 4.01 6.95
N THR A 79 -13.40 4.77 6.32
CA THR A 79 -13.04 4.57 4.91
C THR A 79 -12.40 3.20 4.70
N ILE A 80 -11.50 2.78 5.60
CA ILE A 80 -10.86 1.46 5.55
C ILE A 80 -11.89 0.35 5.78
N ASP A 81 -12.74 0.46 6.80
CA ASP A 81 -13.76 -0.54 7.14
C ASP A 81 -14.79 -0.76 6.02
N ASN A 82 -15.02 0.25 5.18
CA ASN A 82 -15.95 0.19 4.05
C ASN A 82 -15.31 -0.33 2.75
N LEU A 83 -14.03 -0.72 2.76
CA LEU A 83 -13.40 -1.35 1.60
C LEU A 83 -14.05 -2.71 1.32
N TYR A 84 -14.15 -3.04 0.04
CA TYR A 84 -14.66 -4.32 -0.44
C TYR A 84 -13.70 -4.93 -1.45
N ILE A 85 -13.81 -6.23 -1.66
CA ILE A 85 -12.98 -6.96 -2.63
C ILE A 85 -13.32 -6.55 -4.07
N VAL A 86 -12.30 -6.12 -4.80
CA VAL A 86 -12.37 -5.75 -6.20
C VAL A 86 -11.86 -6.90 -7.08
N PRO A 87 -12.67 -7.39 -8.03
CA PRO A 87 -12.21 -8.37 -9.01
C PRO A 87 -11.28 -7.72 -10.04
N GLY A 88 -10.43 -8.51 -10.68
CA GLY A 88 -9.56 -8.07 -11.76
C GLY A 88 -8.09 -8.41 -11.51
N GLN A 89 -7.25 -8.15 -12.52
CA GLN A 89 -5.81 -8.33 -12.40
C GLN A 89 -5.18 -7.18 -11.60
N THR A 90 -4.34 -7.53 -10.62
CA THR A 90 -3.60 -6.57 -9.80
C THR A 90 -2.43 -5.99 -10.60
N LYS A 91 -2.37 -4.65 -10.63
CA LYS A 91 -1.28 -3.85 -11.19
C LYS A 91 -0.58 -3.11 -10.07
N LEU A 92 0.12 -3.86 -9.23
CA LEU A 92 0.70 -3.36 -7.99
C LEU A 92 1.77 -2.30 -8.27
N LEU A 93 2.67 -2.52 -9.23
CA LEU A 93 3.73 -1.56 -9.54
C LEU A 93 3.17 -0.26 -10.15
N ASP A 94 2.17 -0.37 -11.02
CA ASP A 94 1.48 0.81 -11.57
C ASP A 94 0.71 1.56 -10.45
N ALA A 95 0.15 0.84 -9.49
CA ALA A 95 -0.55 1.44 -8.36
C ALA A 95 0.41 2.21 -7.44
N ILE A 96 1.54 1.62 -7.06
CA ILE A 96 2.56 2.30 -6.23
C ILE A 96 3.11 3.53 -6.97
N THR A 97 3.35 3.43 -8.27
CA THR A 97 3.75 4.57 -9.11
C THR A 97 2.73 5.71 -9.04
N SER A 98 1.45 5.39 -9.21
CA SER A 98 0.37 6.38 -9.17
C SER A 98 0.26 7.07 -7.81
N VAL A 99 0.39 6.30 -6.72
CA VAL A 99 0.41 6.82 -5.34
C VAL A 99 1.65 7.70 -5.11
N ALA A 100 2.83 7.29 -5.60
CA ALA A 100 4.05 8.07 -5.46
C ALA A 100 3.97 9.43 -6.18
N VAL A 101 3.40 9.45 -7.39
CA VAL A 101 3.16 10.68 -8.14
C VAL A 101 2.21 11.60 -7.39
N ASP A 102 1.06 11.09 -6.91
CA ASP A 102 0.09 11.88 -6.14
C ASP A 102 0.70 12.46 -4.86
N LEU A 103 1.41 11.63 -4.10
CA LEU A 103 2.11 12.03 -2.87
C LEU A 103 3.14 13.15 -3.14
N ASN A 104 3.93 13.00 -4.21
CA ASN A 104 4.94 13.98 -4.57
C ASN A 104 4.31 15.30 -5.03
N SER A 105 3.26 15.25 -5.84
CA SER A 105 2.51 16.43 -6.29
C SER A 105 1.89 17.18 -5.10
N ARG A 106 1.33 16.47 -4.12
CA ARG A 106 0.78 17.09 -2.91
C ARG A 106 1.86 17.86 -2.14
N VAL A 107 2.98 17.21 -1.83
CA VAL A 107 4.05 17.82 -1.04
C VAL A 107 4.68 19.01 -1.77
N ALA A 108 4.74 18.97 -3.10
CA ALA A 108 5.24 20.09 -3.90
C ALA A 108 4.39 21.38 -3.76
N LEU A 109 3.11 21.28 -3.38
CA LEU A 109 2.25 22.43 -3.12
C LEU A 109 2.57 23.10 -1.78
N GLU A 110 3.14 22.35 -0.82
CA GLU A 110 3.41 22.81 0.55
C GLU A 110 4.78 22.28 1.05
N PRO A 111 5.90 22.64 0.38
CA PRO A 111 7.21 22.01 0.60
C PRO A 111 7.76 22.19 2.03
N ASP A 112 7.35 23.26 2.71
CA ASP A 112 7.80 23.56 4.08
C ASP A 112 6.97 22.87 5.17
N ALA A 113 5.79 22.33 4.82
CA ALA A 113 4.88 21.70 5.77
C ALA A 113 5.30 20.28 6.17
N PHE A 114 6.11 19.62 5.34
CA PHE A 114 6.45 18.21 5.50
C PHE A 114 7.94 17.98 5.73
N SER A 115 8.28 17.05 6.64
CA SER A 115 9.65 16.58 6.91
C SER A 115 10.01 15.33 6.11
N GLY A 116 9.02 14.63 5.55
CA GLY A 116 9.24 13.40 4.80
C GLY A 116 7.98 12.88 4.11
N LYS A 117 8.18 11.90 3.22
CA LYS A 117 7.14 11.22 2.44
C LYS A 117 7.20 9.72 2.68
N VAL A 118 6.08 9.12 3.05
CA VAL A 118 5.99 7.69 3.35
C VAL A 118 4.80 7.07 2.61
N ILE A 119 5.02 5.91 2.01
CA ILE A 119 3.97 5.01 1.55
C ILE A 119 3.95 3.80 2.48
N PHE A 120 2.80 3.51 3.09
CA PHE A 120 2.50 2.22 3.69
C PHE A 120 1.73 1.36 2.71
N LEU A 121 2.20 0.13 2.50
CA LEU A 121 1.63 -0.82 1.56
C LEU A 121 1.13 -2.07 2.30
N VAL A 122 -0.11 -2.48 2.06
CA VAL A 122 -0.69 -3.73 2.58
C VAL A 122 -1.11 -4.58 1.39
N THR A 123 -0.43 -5.71 1.13
CA THR A 123 -0.61 -6.54 -0.08
C THR A 123 0.05 -7.92 0.09
N ASP A 124 -0.27 -8.89 -0.78
CA ASP A 124 0.54 -10.11 -0.93
C ASP A 124 1.80 -9.91 -1.78
N GLY A 125 1.92 -8.78 -2.49
CA GLY A 125 3.06 -8.47 -3.35
C GLY A 125 2.97 -9.09 -4.74
N GLU A 126 1.84 -9.69 -5.11
CA GLU A 126 1.64 -10.25 -6.45
C GLU A 126 1.37 -9.14 -7.47
N ASP A 127 2.28 -9.00 -8.43
CA ASP A 127 2.07 -8.17 -9.62
C ASP A 127 1.83 -9.04 -10.84
N ARG A 128 0.70 -8.82 -11.55
CA ARG A 128 0.32 -9.66 -12.70
C ARG A 128 0.43 -8.99 -14.05
N SER A 129 0.24 -7.67 -14.09
CA SER A 129 0.03 -6.97 -15.37
C SER A 129 0.47 -5.50 -15.36
N SER A 130 1.36 -5.12 -14.44
CA SER A 130 1.89 -3.75 -14.46
C SER A 130 2.74 -3.52 -15.70
N LYS A 131 2.63 -2.31 -16.26
CA LYS A 131 3.53 -1.84 -17.32
C LYS A 131 4.85 -1.32 -16.74
N THR A 132 4.78 -0.75 -15.54
CA THR A 132 5.94 -0.28 -14.80
C THR A 132 6.78 -1.47 -14.37
N ASN A 133 8.08 -1.42 -14.60
CA ASN A 133 9.00 -2.42 -14.05
C ASN A 133 9.56 -1.97 -12.69
N THR A 134 10.06 -2.92 -11.91
CA THR A 134 10.57 -2.66 -10.56
C THR A 134 11.73 -1.67 -10.51
N LYS A 135 12.60 -1.63 -11.53
CA LYS A 135 13.76 -0.71 -11.55
C LYS A 135 13.31 0.74 -11.69
N ASP A 136 12.37 0.99 -12.59
CA ASP A 136 11.84 2.34 -12.83
C ASP A 136 11.05 2.84 -11.63
N LEU A 137 10.26 1.97 -10.99
CA LEU A 137 9.56 2.30 -9.76
C LEU A 137 10.52 2.67 -8.62
N ILE A 138 11.57 1.87 -8.39
CA ILE A 138 12.57 2.16 -7.35
C ILE A 138 13.27 3.48 -7.63
N LYS A 139 13.63 3.74 -8.89
CA LYS A 139 14.25 5.01 -9.29
C LYS A 139 13.33 6.19 -8.95
N LEU A 140 12.06 6.13 -9.35
CA LEU A 140 11.06 7.15 -9.04
C LEU A 140 10.94 7.40 -7.53
N LEU A 141 10.83 6.34 -6.72
CA LEU A 141 10.68 6.45 -5.27
C LEU A 141 11.92 7.11 -4.63
N LYS A 142 13.13 6.72 -5.06
CA LYS A 142 14.39 7.28 -4.56
C LYS A 142 14.57 8.75 -4.95
N GLU A 143 14.35 9.08 -6.23
CA GLU A 143 14.44 10.46 -6.72
C GLU A 143 13.39 11.36 -6.07
N SER A 144 12.23 10.80 -5.74
CA SER A 144 11.19 11.50 -5.00
C SER A 144 11.45 11.53 -3.48
N GLY A 145 12.46 10.85 -2.94
CA GLY A 145 12.67 10.78 -1.49
C GLY A 145 11.48 10.19 -0.73
N ILE A 146 10.79 9.21 -1.33
CA ILE A 146 9.64 8.52 -0.74
C ILE A 146 10.12 7.21 -0.12
N GLN A 147 9.89 7.03 1.18
CA GLN A 147 10.14 5.78 1.87
C GLN A 147 8.94 4.84 1.74
N VAL A 148 9.16 3.58 1.37
CA VAL A 148 8.10 2.56 1.32
C VAL A 148 8.24 1.62 2.51
N ASN A 149 7.17 1.48 3.30
CA ASN A 149 7.03 0.43 4.31
C ASN A 149 5.90 -0.51 3.90
N ALA A 150 6.05 -1.82 4.15
CA ALA A 150 5.08 -2.81 3.69
C ALA A 150 4.69 -3.79 4.79
N VAL A 151 3.44 -4.26 4.72
CA VAL A 151 2.98 -5.46 5.39
C VAL A 151 2.61 -6.48 4.33
N GLY A 152 3.42 -7.53 4.22
CA GLY A 152 3.27 -8.60 3.24
C GLY A 152 2.37 -9.72 3.77
N LEU A 153 1.30 -10.03 3.04
CA LEU A 153 0.32 -11.07 3.36
C LEU A 153 0.49 -12.26 2.39
N VAL A 154 1.57 -13.03 2.56
CA VAL A 154 2.07 -13.96 1.53
C VAL A 154 1.67 -15.43 1.75
N GLU A 155 0.96 -15.77 2.83
CA GLU A 155 0.64 -17.16 3.19
C GLU A 155 -0.18 -17.87 2.10
N GLU A 156 -1.11 -17.14 1.47
CA GLU A 156 -2.03 -17.71 0.48
C GLU A 156 -1.38 -17.97 -0.89
N LEU A 157 -0.15 -17.46 -1.12
CA LEU A 157 0.57 -17.63 -2.39
C LEU A 157 1.13 -19.05 -2.60
N GLU A 158 1.08 -19.92 -1.58
CA GLU A 158 1.71 -21.26 -1.59
C GLU A 158 0.77 -22.45 -1.86
N ARG A 159 -0.55 -22.25 -1.95
CA ARG A 159 -1.51 -23.38 -1.96
C ARG A 159 -1.75 -24.06 -3.32
N ASP A 160 -0.87 -23.87 -4.31
CA ASP A 160 -0.92 -24.62 -5.58
C ASP A 160 -0.16 -25.96 -5.43
N ARG A 161 -0.90 -27.09 -5.42
CA ARG A 161 -0.45 -28.48 -5.15
C ARG A 161 0.62 -29.06 -6.11
N PHE A 162 1.16 -28.25 -7.01
CA PHE A 162 2.13 -28.66 -8.04
C PHE A 162 3.40 -27.78 -8.11
N GLY A 163 3.71 -27.04 -7.03
CA GLY A 163 4.98 -26.32 -6.85
C GLY A 163 4.85 -24.81 -7.08
N SER A 164 4.62 -24.04 -6.00
CA SER A 164 4.49 -22.56 -6.04
C SER A 164 5.30 -21.84 -4.96
N SER A 165 6.45 -22.39 -4.55
CA SER A 165 7.45 -21.63 -3.79
C SER A 165 7.97 -20.42 -4.56
N SER A 166 7.85 -20.39 -5.90
CA SER A 166 8.33 -19.28 -6.72
C SER A 166 7.47 -18.00 -6.65
N LYS A 167 6.14 -18.08 -6.48
CA LYS A 167 5.27 -16.88 -6.42
C LYS A 167 5.47 -16.14 -5.11
N ARG A 168 5.43 -16.85 -3.98
CA ARG A 168 5.73 -16.31 -2.66
C ARG A 168 7.11 -15.67 -2.64
N VAL A 169 8.15 -16.39 -3.07
CA VAL A 169 9.53 -15.87 -3.11
C VAL A 169 9.62 -14.60 -3.95
N LYS A 170 9.03 -14.57 -5.15
CA LYS A 170 9.03 -13.35 -6.00
C LYS A 170 8.34 -12.16 -5.33
N ALA A 171 7.20 -12.41 -4.69
CA ALA A 171 6.45 -11.36 -4.00
C ALA A 171 7.19 -10.83 -2.78
N GLU A 172 7.75 -11.73 -1.95
CA GLU A 172 8.61 -11.35 -0.83
C GLU A 172 9.84 -10.57 -1.29
N ASP A 173 10.54 -11.04 -2.34
CA ASP A 173 11.72 -10.39 -2.89
C ASP A 173 11.39 -8.99 -3.43
N LEU A 174 10.24 -8.83 -4.09
CA LEU A 174 9.76 -7.53 -4.53
C LEU A 174 9.56 -6.57 -3.35
N LEU A 175 8.82 -7.00 -2.32
CA LEU A 175 8.53 -6.16 -1.14
C LEU A 175 9.81 -5.83 -0.35
N LYS A 176 10.70 -6.81 -0.15
CA LYS A 176 12.01 -6.61 0.48
C LYS A 176 12.84 -5.60 -0.31
N LYS A 177 12.91 -5.75 -1.63
CA LYS A 177 13.68 -4.86 -2.50
C LYS A 177 13.15 -3.43 -2.49
N LEU A 178 11.83 -3.24 -2.62
CA LEU A 178 11.20 -1.92 -2.58
C LEU A 178 11.47 -1.21 -1.25
N THR A 179 11.28 -1.91 -0.14
CA THR A 179 11.46 -1.33 1.19
C THR A 179 12.94 -1.05 1.49
N GLN A 180 13.86 -1.96 1.17
CA GLN A 180 15.30 -1.75 1.38
C GLN A 180 15.86 -0.59 0.56
N GLU A 181 15.53 -0.51 -0.73
CA GLU A 181 16.06 0.53 -1.63
C GLU A 181 15.54 1.93 -1.32
N THR A 182 14.42 2.03 -0.59
CA THR A 182 13.79 3.29 -0.19
C THR A 182 13.97 3.63 1.28
N GLY A 183 14.73 2.80 2.04
CA GLY A 183 15.02 3.03 3.46
C GLY A 183 13.89 2.64 4.42
N GLY A 184 12.86 1.92 3.95
CA GLY A 184 11.77 1.43 4.79
C GLY A 184 11.93 -0.03 5.20
N ARG A 185 10.84 -0.62 5.66
CA ARG A 185 10.82 -1.98 6.22
C ARG A 185 9.60 -2.76 5.75
N VAL A 186 9.75 -4.08 5.67
CA VAL A 186 8.64 -5.02 5.44
C VAL A 186 8.47 -5.94 6.63
N GLY A 187 7.23 -6.14 7.08
CA GLY A 187 6.85 -7.22 7.99
C GLY A 187 5.93 -8.19 7.27
N PHE A 188 6.15 -9.49 7.44
CA PHE A 188 5.25 -10.52 6.89
C PHE A 188 4.31 -11.01 7.97
N ARG A 189 3.01 -11.11 7.64
CA ARG A 189 1.97 -11.62 8.55
C ARG A 189 1.35 -12.88 7.97
N GLU A 190 0.96 -13.76 8.87
CA GLU A 190 0.25 -14.99 8.59
C GLU A 190 -1.13 -14.90 9.24
N VAL A 191 -2.12 -15.56 8.63
CA VAL A 191 -3.44 -15.70 9.22
C VAL A 191 -3.29 -16.69 10.36
N ALA A 192 -3.51 -16.25 11.60
CA ALA A 192 -3.55 -17.16 12.74
C ALA A 192 -4.64 -18.20 12.46
N ARG A 193 -4.23 -19.45 12.18
CA ARG A 193 -5.17 -20.55 12.04
C ARG A 193 -5.75 -20.79 13.42
N GLY A 194 -7.06 -20.59 13.56
CA GLY A 194 -7.78 -21.03 14.75
C GLY A 194 -7.46 -22.51 14.99
N CYS A 195 -6.96 -22.82 16.17
CA CYS A 195 -7.04 -24.16 16.71
C CYS A 195 -8.53 -24.41 17.02
N ASP A 196 -9.25 -24.99 16.07
CA ASP A 196 -10.54 -25.65 16.31
C ASP A 196 -10.29 -27.15 16.57
#